data_AF-A0A7R9WVD1-F1
#
_entry.id   AF-A0A7R9WVD1-F1
#
_cell.length_a   1.000
_cell.length_b   1.000
_cell.length_c   1.000
_cell.angle_alpha   90.00
_cell.angle_beta   90.00
_cell.angle_gamma   90.00
#
_symmetry.space_group_name_H-M   'P 1'
#
loop_
_entity.id
_entity.type
_entity.pdbx_description
1 polymer ?
#
loop_
_entity_poly.entity_id
_entity_poly.type
_entity_poly.pdbx_seq_one_letter_code
_entity_poly.pdbx_strand_id
1 'polypeptide(L)'
;MVNWRNRSARFHVAICCTFAALFVVDDAQAWSPSMTNRRELETVRLQRDGISSTALFNDRFERDLNERSMRNAQGKGAGGGMAAGAILGGLVLGPFGALFGANIGANLGQMNAVDQARKDEMERLGISQDMLDAAQECGMALQQAMEGLSATQDSLKTQQMLARRLDSDAEDIYEKAKVAIGDGDEIAAKDLLFKRTQVQDKLKKILLNCAEEKKRLVTMEDNVKAIEARALEIESLLQRTVGAKSRQDAGMAELSLARDDPLLQKFKDLGID
;
A
#
# COMPACT_ATOMS: atom_id res chain seq x y z
N MET A 1 57.07 31.11 -35.42
CA MET A 1 56.93 29.78 -34.79
C MET A 1 55.90 29.89 -33.68
N VAL A 2 54.68 29.43 -33.93
CA VAL A 2 53.53 29.57 -33.00
C VAL A 2 53.52 28.36 -32.05
N ASN A 3 53.39 28.66 -30.76
CA ASN A 3 53.58 27.73 -29.65
C ASN A 3 52.35 26.79 -29.48
N TRP A 4 52.45 25.57 -30.00
CA TRP A 4 51.35 24.57 -30.01
C TRP A 4 51.10 23.87 -28.66
N ARG A 5 51.99 24.02 -27.67
CA ARG A 5 51.88 23.27 -26.39
C ARG A 5 50.82 23.81 -25.43
N ASN A 6 50.30 25.03 -25.61
CA ASN A 6 49.36 25.65 -24.66
C ASN A 6 47.87 25.46 -25.02
N ARG A 7 47.53 24.76 -26.11
CA ARG A 7 46.14 24.51 -26.51
C ARG A 7 45.58 23.18 -25.99
N SER A 8 46.43 22.21 -25.64
CA SER A 8 45.97 20.88 -25.19
C SER A 8 45.42 20.88 -23.77
N ALA A 9 45.88 21.76 -22.88
CA ALA A 9 45.40 21.83 -21.49
C ALA A 9 44.00 22.44 -21.35
N ARG A 10 43.56 23.27 -22.31
CA ARG A 10 42.23 23.89 -22.28
C ARG A 10 41.12 22.99 -22.81
N PHE A 11 41.45 21.98 -23.62
CA PHE A 11 40.45 21.04 -24.16
C PHE A 11 40.02 19.97 -23.16
N HIS A 12 40.89 19.54 -22.25
CA HIS A 12 40.51 18.54 -21.24
C HIS A 12 39.64 19.08 -20.10
N VAL A 13 39.77 20.37 -19.73
CA VAL A 13 38.91 20.98 -18.70
C VAL A 13 37.49 21.23 -19.24
N ALA A 14 37.35 21.52 -20.53
CA ALA A 14 36.03 21.74 -21.14
C ALA A 14 35.20 20.46 -21.27
N ILE A 15 35.83 19.30 -21.53
CA ILE A 15 35.13 18.03 -21.75
C ILE A 15 34.64 17.40 -20.43
N CYS A 16 35.31 17.62 -19.30
CA CYS A 16 34.83 17.16 -18.00
C CYS A 16 33.61 17.94 -17.48
N CYS A 17 33.43 19.22 -17.85
CA CYS A 17 32.26 19.99 -17.40
C CYS A 17 30.96 19.63 -18.14
N THR A 18 31.02 19.08 -19.35
CA THR A 18 29.82 18.72 -20.12
C THR A 18 29.21 17.37 -19.74
N PHE A 19 29.98 16.43 -19.17
CA PHE A 19 29.43 15.12 -18.76
C PHE A 19 28.71 15.15 -17.41
N ALA A 20 29.05 16.09 -16.52
CA ALA A 20 28.34 16.25 -15.25
C ALA A 20 26.97 16.96 -15.39
N ALA A 21 26.74 17.66 -16.50
CA ALA A 21 25.48 18.36 -16.74
C ALA A 21 24.36 17.44 -17.29
N LEU A 22 24.70 16.29 -17.90
CA LEU A 22 23.70 15.41 -18.51
C LEU A 22 22.98 14.47 -17.53
N PHE A 23 23.46 14.33 -16.29
CA PHE A 23 22.77 13.54 -15.25
C PHE A 23 21.98 14.38 -14.23
N VAL A 24 22.04 15.72 -14.30
CA VAL A 24 21.34 16.61 -13.36
C VAL A 24 20.16 17.33 -14.02
N VAL A 25 20.06 17.33 -15.36
CA VAL A 25 19.03 18.11 -16.08
C VAL A 25 17.67 17.42 -16.14
N ASP A 26 17.56 16.09 -16.00
CA ASP A 26 16.26 15.42 -16.09
C ASP A 26 15.41 15.47 -14.80
N ASP A 27 16.02 15.65 -13.62
CA ASP A 27 15.27 15.78 -12.35
C ASP A 27 15.02 17.24 -11.93
N ALA A 28 15.70 18.21 -12.55
CA ALA A 28 15.57 19.64 -12.19
C ALA A 28 14.34 20.33 -12.80
N GLN A 29 13.73 19.80 -13.87
CA GLN A 29 12.49 20.35 -14.43
C GLN A 29 11.23 19.94 -13.64
N ALA A 30 11.31 18.96 -12.75
CA ALA A 30 10.18 18.54 -11.92
C ALA A 30 9.89 19.48 -10.74
N TRP A 31 10.70 20.53 -10.55
CA TRP A 31 10.70 21.31 -9.31
C TRP A 31 10.87 22.83 -9.49
N SER A 32 10.37 23.38 -10.60
CA SER A 32 10.00 24.81 -10.65
C SER A 32 8.49 24.94 -10.38
N PRO A 33 8.05 25.40 -9.19
CA PRO A 33 6.63 25.66 -8.94
C PRO A 33 6.24 26.96 -9.65
N SER A 34 6.08 26.92 -10.97
CA SER A 34 5.23 27.92 -11.62
C SER A 34 3.80 27.66 -11.14
N MET A 35 3.20 28.63 -10.46
CA MET A 35 1.84 28.57 -9.90
C MET A 35 0.74 28.35 -10.95
N THR A 36 1.08 28.12 -12.22
CA THR A 36 0.15 27.95 -13.34
C THR A 36 -0.36 26.53 -13.54
N ASN A 37 0.25 25.50 -12.93
CA ASN A 37 -0.15 24.09 -13.15
C ASN A 37 -0.96 23.43 -12.02
N ARG A 38 -1.71 24.23 -11.23
CA ARG A 38 -2.64 23.67 -10.22
C ARG A 38 -3.93 23.10 -10.83
N ARG A 39 -4.23 23.38 -12.10
CA ARG A 39 -5.46 22.90 -12.78
C ARG A 39 -5.30 21.59 -13.54
N GLU A 40 -4.08 21.20 -13.95
CA GLU A 40 -3.86 19.95 -14.72
C GLU A 40 -3.73 18.70 -13.84
N LEU A 41 -3.32 18.85 -12.58
CA LEU A 41 -3.22 17.74 -11.61
C LEU A 41 -4.58 17.30 -11.03
N GLU A 42 -5.63 18.11 -11.17
CA GLU A 42 -7.01 17.69 -10.83
C GLU A 42 -7.64 16.85 -11.95
N THR A 43 -7.29 17.09 -13.22
CA THR A 43 -7.81 16.31 -14.35
C THR A 43 -7.25 14.89 -14.44
N VAL A 44 -6.06 14.61 -13.92
CA VAL A 44 -5.49 13.24 -13.91
C VAL A 44 -6.06 12.39 -12.75
N ARG A 45 -6.56 13.01 -11.67
CA ARG A 45 -7.25 12.28 -10.59
C ARG A 45 -8.67 11.85 -10.94
N LEU A 46 -9.34 12.54 -11.86
CA LEU A 46 -10.72 12.22 -12.24
C LEU A 46 -10.83 11.16 -13.36
N GLN A 47 -9.71 10.67 -13.90
CA GLN A 47 -9.72 9.65 -14.95
C GLN A 47 -9.35 8.25 -14.45
N ARG A 48 -9.11 8.07 -13.14
CA ARG A 48 -8.80 6.77 -12.51
C ARG A 48 -9.98 6.15 -11.75
N ASP A 49 -11.18 6.74 -11.88
CA ASP A 49 -12.43 6.21 -11.30
C ASP A 49 -13.31 5.50 -12.35
N GLY A 50 -12.67 4.88 -13.35
CA GLY A 50 -13.34 4.09 -14.37
C GLY A 50 -13.25 2.60 -14.07
N ILE A 51 -14.31 2.06 -13.48
CA ILE A 51 -14.66 0.63 -13.29
C ILE A 51 -14.14 0.01 -11.99
N SER A 52 -14.86 0.26 -10.90
CA SER A 52 -15.08 -0.79 -9.88
C SER A 52 -16.56 -0.79 -9.53
N SER A 53 -17.29 -1.73 -10.14
CA SER A 53 -18.75 -1.86 -10.06
C SER A 53 -19.24 -2.42 -8.72
N THR A 54 -18.49 -2.22 -7.63
CA THR A 54 -18.75 -2.74 -6.28
C THR A 54 -19.18 -1.67 -5.27
N ALA A 55 -19.04 -0.37 -5.58
CA ALA A 55 -19.32 0.73 -4.64
C ALA A 55 -20.79 0.79 -4.17
N LEU A 56 -21.76 0.37 -4.98
CA LEU A 56 -23.18 0.37 -4.58
C LEU A 56 -23.59 -0.86 -3.73
N PHE A 57 -22.77 -1.91 -3.69
CA PHE A 57 -22.94 -3.01 -2.74
C PHE A 57 -22.26 -2.71 -1.39
N ASN A 58 -21.28 -1.79 -1.36
CA ASN A 58 -20.52 -1.45 -0.17
C ASN A 58 -21.34 -0.72 0.90
N ASP A 59 -22.16 0.29 0.52
CA ASP A 59 -22.89 1.09 1.53
C ASP A 59 -23.94 0.29 2.33
N ARG A 60 -24.57 -0.72 1.70
CA ARG A 60 -25.51 -1.61 2.42
C ARG A 60 -24.79 -2.62 3.30
N PHE A 61 -23.64 -3.11 2.84
CA PHE A 61 -22.86 -4.10 3.58
C PHE A 61 -22.17 -3.45 4.79
N GLU A 62 -21.58 -2.26 4.63
CA GLU A 62 -20.99 -1.47 5.71
C GLU A 62 -22.04 -1.13 6.80
N ARG A 63 -23.27 -0.80 6.41
CA ARG A 63 -24.36 -0.50 7.36
C ARG A 63 -24.77 -1.74 8.17
N ASP A 64 -24.95 -2.89 7.52
CA ASP A 64 -25.33 -4.14 8.21
C ASP A 64 -24.21 -4.68 9.11
N LEU A 65 -22.94 -4.44 8.73
CA LEU A 65 -21.76 -4.83 9.50
C LEU A 65 -21.55 -3.94 10.72
N ASN A 66 -21.75 -2.62 10.58
CA ASN A 66 -21.66 -1.66 11.68
C ASN A 66 -22.82 -1.85 12.70
N GLU A 67 -23.99 -2.26 12.22
CA GLU A 67 -25.14 -2.58 13.07
C GLU A 67 -24.93 -3.90 13.84
N ARG A 68 -24.28 -4.90 13.23
CA ARG A 68 -23.89 -6.16 13.91
C ARG A 68 -22.72 -5.98 14.88
N SER A 69 -21.74 -5.15 14.54
CA SER A 69 -20.59 -4.88 15.43
C SER A 69 -21.01 -4.12 16.68
N MET A 70 -21.92 -3.14 16.58
CA MET A 70 -22.48 -2.44 17.74
C MET A 70 -23.38 -3.35 18.59
N ARG A 71 -24.16 -4.25 17.98
CA ARG A 71 -24.92 -5.28 18.72
C ARG A 71 -24.01 -6.24 19.49
N ASN A 72 -22.88 -6.65 18.91
CA ASN A 72 -21.94 -7.56 19.57
C ASN A 72 -21.05 -6.86 20.60
N ALA A 73 -20.70 -5.58 20.40
CA ALA A 73 -19.93 -4.77 21.36
C ALA A 73 -20.73 -4.42 22.62
N GLN A 74 -22.06 -4.29 22.53
CA GLN A 74 -22.93 -4.12 23.69
C GLN A 74 -23.20 -5.42 24.46
N GLY A 75 -22.85 -6.59 23.92
CA GLY A 75 -23.25 -7.89 24.47
C GLY A 75 -22.30 -8.51 25.49
N LYS A 76 -20.97 -8.37 25.35
CA LYS A 76 -20.00 -9.01 26.25
C LYS A 76 -18.72 -8.20 26.35
N GLY A 77 -18.43 -7.68 27.54
CA GLY A 77 -17.14 -7.10 27.86
C GLY A 77 -16.04 -8.15 27.75
N ALA A 78 -15.22 -8.07 26.70
CA ALA A 78 -13.85 -8.57 26.63
C ALA A 78 -13.26 -8.26 25.23
N GLY A 79 -12.14 -7.55 25.17
CA GLY A 79 -11.19 -7.65 24.05
C GLY A 79 -11.42 -6.73 22.84
N GLY A 80 -11.15 -5.44 22.99
CA GLY A 80 -11.12 -4.44 21.90
C GLY A 80 -10.09 -4.67 20.78
N GLY A 81 -9.38 -5.80 20.77
CA GLY A 81 -8.45 -6.19 19.69
C GLY A 81 -9.05 -7.08 18.60
N MET A 82 -10.15 -7.80 18.88
CA MET A 82 -10.71 -8.79 17.94
C MET A 82 -11.52 -8.18 16.78
N ALA A 83 -12.18 -7.05 17.01
CA ALA A 83 -13.01 -6.40 16.00
C ALA A 83 -12.18 -5.63 14.96
N ALA A 84 -11.02 -5.08 15.36
CA ALA A 84 -10.20 -4.25 14.48
C ALA A 84 -9.53 -5.04 13.35
N GLY A 85 -9.05 -6.26 13.64
CA GLY A 85 -8.40 -7.11 12.64
C GLY A 85 -9.35 -7.63 11.56
N ALA A 86 -10.56 -8.04 11.94
CA ALA A 86 -11.58 -8.54 11.01
C ALA A 86 -12.11 -7.45 10.06
N ILE A 87 -12.19 -6.20 10.52
CA ILE A 87 -12.64 -5.07 9.71
C ILE A 87 -11.57 -4.69 8.68
N LEU A 88 -10.30 -4.59 9.08
CA LEU A 88 -9.20 -4.32 8.16
C LEU A 88 -9.01 -5.44 7.13
N GLY A 89 -9.09 -6.69 7.56
CA GLY A 89 -9.04 -7.84 6.67
C GLY A 89 -10.25 -7.91 5.73
N GLY A 90 -11.46 -7.68 6.23
CA GLY A 90 -12.69 -7.72 5.44
C GLY A 90 -12.79 -6.64 4.37
N LEU A 91 -12.26 -5.44 4.66
CA LEU A 91 -12.30 -4.30 3.73
C LEU A 91 -11.27 -4.42 2.60
N VAL A 92 -10.12 -5.05 2.85
CA VAL A 92 -9.01 -5.16 1.88
C VAL A 92 -8.99 -6.51 1.15
N LEU A 93 -9.39 -7.60 1.80
CA LEU A 93 -9.27 -8.98 1.29
C LEU A 93 -10.62 -9.72 1.19
N GLY A 94 -11.74 -9.01 1.34
CA GLY A 94 -13.09 -9.59 1.20
C GLY A 94 -13.45 -10.60 2.32
N PRO A 95 -14.38 -11.54 2.07
CA PRO A 95 -14.91 -12.45 3.10
C PRO A 95 -13.85 -13.37 3.71
N PHE A 96 -12.76 -13.67 3.00
CA PHE A 96 -11.62 -14.41 3.54
C PHE A 96 -10.77 -13.56 4.48
N GLY A 97 -10.56 -12.28 4.17
CA GLY A 97 -9.86 -11.37 5.07
C GLY A 97 -10.59 -11.14 6.39
N ALA A 98 -11.94 -11.16 6.40
CA ALA A 98 -12.72 -11.10 7.63
C ALA A 98 -12.50 -12.34 8.53
N LEU A 99 -12.40 -13.54 7.93
CA LEU A 99 -12.09 -14.78 8.63
C LEU A 99 -10.66 -14.79 9.18
N PHE A 100 -9.68 -14.25 8.43
CA PHE A 100 -8.29 -14.15 8.87
C PHE A 100 -8.09 -13.09 9.97
N GLY A 101 -8.73 -11.92 9.84
CA GLY A 101 -8.60 -10.84 10.79
C GLY A 101 -9.24 -11.12 12.16
N ALA A 102 -10.33 -11.91 12.19
CA ALA A 102 -10.91 -12.40 13.44
C ALA A 102 -10.00 -13.42 14.16
N ASN A 103 -9.16 -14.12 13.40
CA ASN A 103 -8.31 -15.22 13.86
C ASN A 103 -7.08 -14.75 14.64
N ILE A 104 -6.48 -13.61 14.27
CA ILE A 104 -5.31 -13.05 14.99
C ILE A 104 -5.70 -12.55 16.39
N GLY A 105 -6.94 -12.10 16.59
CA GLY A 105 -7.39 -11.57 17.88
C GLY A 105 -7.92 -12.62 18.88
N ALA A 106 -8.37 -13.79 18.42
CA ALA A 106 -9.01 -14.81 19.27
C ALA A 106 -8.02 -15.82 19.90
N ASN A 107 -6.75 -15.79 19.53
CA ASN A 107 -5.87 -16.97 19.57
C ASN A 107 -5.02 -17.17 20.83
N LEU A 108 -5.45 -16.73 22.01
CA LEU A 108 -4.64 -16.86 23.23
C LEU A 108 -5.22 -17.77 24.32
N GLY A 109 -6.36 -18.46 24.11
CA GLY A 109 -7.00 -19.23 25.19
C GLY A 109 -7.68 -20.57 24.87
N GLN A 110 -8.02 -20.92 23.62
CA GLN A 110 -8.85 -22.12 23.32
C GLN A 110 -8.40 -22.94 22.08
N MET A 111 -7.09 -23.02 21.81
CA MET A 111 -6.59 -23.51 20.50
C MET A 111 -6.86 -24.99 20.20
N ASN A 112 -6.70 -25.92 21.14
CA ASN A 112 -6.61 -27.34 20.74
C ASN A 112 -7.91 -27.97 20.19
N ALA A 113 -9.09 -27.61 20.73
CA ALA A 113 -10.35 -28.18 20.25
C ALA A 113 -10.86 -27.51 18.97
N VAL A 114 -10.58 -26.22 18.81
CA VAL A 114 -10.98 -25.43 17.63
C VAL A 114 -10.06 -25.74 16.46
N ASP A 115 -8.75 -25.91 16.69
CA ASP A 115 -7.78 -26.23 15.65
C ASP A 115 -8.05 -27.61 15.03
N GLN A 116 -8.49 -28.58 15.84
CA GLN A 116 -8.83 -29.91 15.34
C GLN A 116 -10.07 -29.88 14.44
N ALA A 117 -11.17 -29.28 14.90
CA ALA A 117 -12.39 -29.13 14.10
C ALA A 117 -12.15 -28.32 12.83
N ARG A 118 -11.21 -27.36 12.88
CA ARG A 118 -10.81 -26.59 11.71
C ARG A 118 -10.00 -27.41 10.73
N LYS A 119 -9.04 -28.23 11.18
CA LYS A 119 -8.29 -29.15 10.30
C LYS A 119 -9.23 -30.10 9.56
N ASP A 120 -10.21 -30.66 10.27
CA ASP A 120 -11.20 -31.56 9.68
C ASP A 120 -12.04 -30.84 8.61
N GLU A 121 -12.46 -29.59 8.86
CA GLU A 121 -13.21 -28.80 7.87
C GLU A 121 -12.33 -28.36 6.69
N MET A 122 -11.05 -28.08 6.91
CA MET A 122 -10.09 -27.71 5.85
C MET A 122 -9.80 -28.88 4.93
N GLU A 123 -9.62 -30.09 5.51
CA GLU A 123 -9.53 -31.34 4.75
C GLU A 123 -10.81 -31.59 3.94
N ARG A 124 -11.99 -31.32 4.53
CA ARG A 124 -13.28 -31.42 3.83
C ARG A 124 -13.36 -30.52 2.61
N LEU A 125 -12.87 -29.29 2.71
CA LEU A 125 -12.81 -28.32 1.61
C LEU A 125 -11.66 -28.60 0.62
N GLY A 126 -10.80 -29.58 0.90
CA GLY A 126 -9.64 -29.92 0.08
C GLY A 126 -8.51 -28.88 0.17
N ILE A 127 -8.54 -28.00 1.17
CA ILE A 127 -7.51 -26.97 1.38
C ILE A 127 -6.39 -27.60 2.20
N SER A 128 -5.19 -27.71 1.63
CA SER A 128 -4.03 -28.19 2.39
C SER A 128 -3.54 -27.13 3.38
N GLN A 129 -2.93 -27.60 4.47
CA GLN A 129 -2.30 -26.72 5.46
C GLN A 129 -1.26 -25.79 4.80
N ASP A 130 -0.46 -26.32 3.86
CA ASP A 130 0.52 -25.54 3.11
C ASP A 130 -0.09 -24.34 2.35
N MET A 131 -1.30 -24.47 1.81
CA MET A 131 -1.98 -23.35 1.12
C MET A 131 -2.39 -22.24 2.09
N LEU A 132 -2.75 -22.61 3.32
CA LEU A 132 -3.13 -21.67 4.37
C LEU A 132 -1.91 -20.99 4.97
N ASP A 133 -0.85 -21.75 5.19
CA ASP A 133 0.42 -21.21 5.66
C ASP A 133 0.96 -20.20 4.63
N ALA A 134 0.92 -20.54 3.33
CA ALA A 134 1.28 -19.62 2.25
C ALA A 134 0.40 -18.36 2.21
N ALA A 135 -0.92 -18.51 2.38
CA ALA A 135 -1.84 -17.36 2.43
C ALA A 135 -1.57 -16.48 3.66
N GLN A 136 -1.32 -17.09 4.82
CA GLN A 136 -1.00 -16.38 6.06
C GLN A 136 0.32 -15.64 5.96
N GLU A 137 1.37 -16.29 5.45
CA GLU A 137 2.67 -15.65 5.20
C GLU A 137 2.54 -14.47 4.24
N CYS A 138 1.80 -14.64 3.14
CA CYS A 138 1.58 -13.55 2.19
C CYS A 138 0.78 -12.40 2.81
N GLY A 139 -0.22 -12.70 3.63
CA GLY A 139 -1.01 -11.70 4.35
C GLY A 139 -0.18 -10.91 5.36
N MET A 140 0.66 -11.58 6.15
CA MET A 140 1.58 -10.93 7.09
C MET A 140 2.60 -10.06 6.34
N ALA A 141 3.15 -10.55 5.23
CA ALA A 141 4.09 -9.79 4.41
C ALA A 141 3.43 -8.55 3.80
N LEU A 142 2.19 -8.66 3.32
CA LEU A 142 1.44 -7.53 2.78
C LEU A 142 1.16 -6.48 3.85
N GLN A 143 0.71 -6.88 5.03
CA GLN A 143 0.47 -5.97 6.14
C GLN A 143 1.76 -5.22 6.52
N GLN A 144 2.87 -5.94 6.70
CA GLN A 144 4.16 -5.32 7.03
C GLN A 144 4.62 -4.35 5.94
N ALA A 145 4.41 -4.69 4.67
CA ALA A 145 4.75 -3.82 3.54
C ALA A 145 3.89 -2.55 3.51
N MET A 146 2.59 -2.66 3.79
CA MET A 146 1.67 -1.51 3.88
C MET A 146 2.02 -0.59 5.06
N GLU A 147 2.35 -1.15 6.23
CA GLU A 147 2.83 -0.37 7.37
C GLU A 147 4.13 0.38 7.05
N GLY A 148 5.08 -0.30 6.37
CA GLY A 148 6.33 0.30 5.90
C GLY A 148 6.10 1.41 4.86
N LEU A 149 5.14 1.22 3.96
CA LEU A 149 4.72 2.23 2.97
C LEU A 149 4.15 3.46 3.67
N SER A 150 3.21 3.27 4.61
CA SER A 150 2.62 4.36 5.40
C SER A 150 3.67 5.16 6.15
N ALA A 151 4.61 4.48 6.82
CA ALA A 151 5.70 5.14 7.54
C ALA A 151 6.59 5.98 6.60
N THR A 152 6.84 5.50 5.38
CA THR A 152 7.62 6.22 4.36
C THR A 152 6.86 7.45 3.84
N GLN A 153 5.54 7.33 3.64
CA GLN A 153 4.67 8.46 3.25
C GLN A 153 4.64 9.55 4.32
N ASP A 154 4.52 9.16 5.60
CA ASP A 154 4.53 10.11 6.72
C ASP A 154 5.88 10.80 6.86
N SER A 155 6.98 10.05 6.72
CA SER A 155 8.33 10.61 6.69
C SER A 155 8.48 11.67 5.59
N LEU A 156 8.09 11.34 4.35
CA LEU A 156 8.13 12.27 3.23
C LEU A 156 7.28 13.53 3.49
N LYS A 157 6.08 13.37 4.03
CA LYS A 157 5.18 14.49 4.37
C LYS A 157 5.80 15.42 5.41
N THR A 158 6.41 14.87 6.47
CA THR A 158 7.07 15.69 7.50
C THR A 158 8.26 16.48 6.94
N GLN A 159 9.08 15.86 6.08
CA GLN A 159 10.19 16.55 5.42
C GLN A 159 9.70 17.66 4.47
N GLN A 160 8.63 17.42 3.71
CA GLN A 160 8.03 18.44 2.85
C GLN A 160 7.47 19.62 3.64
N MET A 161 6.83 19.38 4.79
CA MET A 161 6.35 20.45 5.66
C MET A 161 7.53 21.28 6.21
N LEU A 162 8.61 20.62 6.63
CA LEU A 162 9.82 21.31 7.08
C LEU A 162 10.44 22.15 5.96
N ALA A 163 10.51 21.62 4.74
CA ALA A 163 11.02 22.35 3.59
C ALA A 163 10.22 23.63 3.33
N ARG A 164 8.89 23.55 3.33
CA ARG A 164 8.01 24.74 3.14
C ARG A 164 8.22 25.79 4.23
N ARG A 165 8.41 25.34 5.47
CA ARG A 165 8.70 26.26 6.59
C ARG A 165 10.04 26.96 6.41
N LEU A 166 11.10 26.22 6.07
CA LEU A 166 12.43 26.80 5.85
C LEU A 166 12.45 27.77 4.66
N ASP A 167 11.66 27.49 3.63
CA ASP A 167 11.49 28.38 2.48
C ASP A 167 10.83 29.71 2.89
N SER A 168 9.71 29.65 3.61
CA SER A 168 9.05 30.83 4.20
C SER A 168 9.98 31.60 5.14
N ASP A 169 10.73 30.90 6.01
CA ASP A 169 11.69 31.54 6.92
C ASP A 169 12.79 32.27 6.13
N ALA A 170 13.26 31.71 5.01
CA ALA A 170 14.27 32.33 4.15
C ALA A 170 13.74 33.58 3.43
N GLU A 171 12.47 33.59 3.04
CA GLU A 171 11.78 34.76 2.48
C GLU A 171 11.61 35.86 3.53
N ASP A 172 11.12 35.52 4.73
CA ASP A 172 10.93 36.47 5.83
C ASP A 172 12.25 37.15 6.23
N ILE A 173 13.36 36.39 6.29
CA ILE A 173 14.68 36.94 6.58
C ILE A 173 15.12 37.89 5.46
N TYR A 174 14.80 37.57 4.20
CA TYR A 174 15.14 38.42 3.07
C TYR A 174 14.36 39.73 3.08
N GLU A 175 13.06 39.71 3.38
CA GLU A 175 12.27 40.93 3.51
C GLU A 175 12.77 41.82 4.66
N LYS A 176 13.13 41.23 5.81
CA LYS A 176 13.78 41.96 6.91
C LYS A 176 15.10 42.59 6.49
N ALA A 177 15.90 41.89 5.68
CA ALA A 177 17.16 42.44 5.17
C ALA A 177 16.91 43.64 4.23
N LYS A 178 15.86 43.60 3.40
CA LYS A 178 15.48 44.74 2.55
C LYS A 178 15.09 45.97 3.37
N VAL A 179 14.31 45.78 4.45
CA VAL A 179 13.93 46.87 5.35
C VAL A 179 15.17 47.51 5.99
N ALA A 180 16.09 46.70 6.52
CA ALA A 180 17.33 47.20 7.12
C ALA A 180 18.21 47.99 6.14
N ILE A 181 18.28 47.57 4.87
CA ILE A 181 18.96 48.35 3.81
C ILE A 181 18.26 49.69 3.58
N GLY A 182 16.91 49.70 3.56
CA GLY A 182 16.12 50.92 3.43
C GLY A 182 16.34 51.92 4.57
N ASP A 183 16.59 51.42 5.78
CA ASP A 183 16.89 52.21 6.98
C ASP A 183 18.36 52.66 7.07
N GLY A 184 19.23 52.19 6.17
CA GLY A 184 20.66 52.50 6.14
C GLY A 184 21.53 51.67 7.10
N ASP A 185 20.98 50.63 7.73
CA ASP A 185 21.73 49.72 8.60
C ASP A 185 22.34 48.56 7.79
N GLU A 186 23.47 48.85 7.15
CA GLU A 186 24.20 47.89 6.30
C GLU A 186 24.72 46.67 7.08
N ILE A 187 25.07 46.86 8.36
CA ILE A 187 25.64 45.79 9.19
C ILE A 187 24.54 44.77 9.50
N ALA A 188 23.37 45.21 9.96
CA ALA A 188 22.24 44.32 10.22
C ALA A 188 21.76 43.60 8.96
N ALA A 189 21.73 44.29 7.82
CA ALA A 189 21.37 43.70 6.54
C ALA A 189 22.32 42.56 6.15
N LYS A 190 23.64 42.75 6.30
CA LYS A 190 24.65 41.74 6.01
C LYS A 190 24.48 40.48 6.88
N ASP A 191 24.22 40.67 8.18
CA ASP A 191 23.99 39.56 9.10
C ASP A 191 22.73 38.77 8.75
N LEU A 192 21.64 39.45 8.36
CA LEU A 192 20.40 38.81 7.90
C LEU A 192 20.63 38.00 6.62
N LEU A 193 21.39 38.55 5.65
CA LEU A 193 21.72 37.83 4.42
C LEU A 193 22.58 36.59 4.69
N PHE A 194 23.53 36.66 5.64
CA PHE A 194 24.29 35.49 6.03
C PHE A 194 23.41 34.41 6.67
N LYS A 195 22.48 34.79 7.56
CA LYS A 195 21.49 33.88 8.15
C LYS A 195 20.60 33.24 7.08
N ARG A 196 20.14 34.02 6.09
CA ARG A 196 19.37 33.50 4.95
C ARG A 196 20.13 32.41 4.21
N THR A 197 21.40 32.62 3.89
CA THR A 197 22.24 31.61 3.21
C THR A 197 22.31 30.31 4.02
N GLN A 198 22.46 30.40 5.35
CA GLN A 198 22.46 29.20 6.21
C GLN A 198 21.12 28.46 6.16
N VAL A 199 19.98 29.18 6.16
CA VAL A 199 18.65 28.59 6.05
C VAL A 199 18.47 27.94 4.67
N GLN A 200 18.92 28.60 3.59
CA GLN A 200 18.88 28.06 2.24
C GLN A 200 19.72 26.78 2.08
N ASP A 201 20.88 26.70 2.72
CA ASP A 201 21.70 25.49 2.68
C ASP A 201 21.06 24.33 3.45
N LYS A 202 20.36 24.62 4.57
CA LYS A 202 19.53 23.61 5.25
C LYS A 202 18.36 23.16 4.38
N LEU A 203 17.67 24.10 3.74
CA LEU A 203 16.58 23.83 2.81
C LEU A 203 17.04 22.89 1.70
N LYS A 204 18.14 23.20 1.00
CA LYS A 204 18.72 22.32 -0.04
C LYS A 204 18.94 20.90 0.45
N LYS A 205 19.48 20.71 1.67
CA LYS A 205 19.68 19.37 2.26
C LYS A 205 18.37 18.64 2.48
N ILE A 206 17.35 19.30 3.03
CA ILE A 206 16.03 18.69 3.25
C ILE A 206 15.37 18.31 1.92
N LEU A 207 15.57 19.09 0.87
CA LEU A 207 15.02 18.81 -0.45
C LEU A 207 15.69 17.63 -1.14
N LEU A 208 17.00 17.48 -0.98
CA LEU A 208 17.70 16.27 -1.41
C LEU A 208 17.14 15.04 -0.68
N ASN A 209 16.96 15.12 0.64
CA ASN A 209 16.35 14.03 1.41
C ASN A 209 14.91 13.73 0.94
N CYS A 210 14.11 14.75 0.60
CA CYS A 210 12.77 14.55 0.05
C CYS A 210 12.80 13.81 -1.29
N ALA A 211 13.78 14.11 -2.15
CA ALA A 211 13.94 13.44 -3.44
C ALA A 211 14.33 11.96 -3.24
N GLU A 212 15.23 11.67 -2.29
CA GLU A 212 15.61 10.30 -1.93
C GLU A 212 14.44 9.51 -1.33
N GLU A 213 13.70 10.09 -0.38
CA GLU A 213 12.52 9.45 0.22
C GLU A 213 11.40 9.22 -0.80
N LYS A 214 11.24 10.12 -1.79
CA LYS A 214 10.30 9.89 -2.89
C LYS A 214 10.72 8.69 -3.76
N LYS A 215 12.01 8.50 -4.03
CA LYS A 215 12.51 7.31 -4.74
C LYS A 215 12.21 6.04 -3.93
N ARG A 216 12.47 6.08 -2.62
CA ARG A 216 12.16 4.98 -1.69
C ARG A 216 10.67 4.65 -1.65
N LEU A 217 9.82 5.67 -1.65
CA LEU A 217 8.36 5.51 -1.70
C LEU A 217 7.94 4.71 -2.93
N VAL A 218 8.41 5.09 -4.12
CA VAL A 218 8.08 4.39 -5.38
C VAL A 218 8.51 2.92 -5.32
N THR A 219 9.73 2.65 -4.84
CA THR A 219 10.20 1.27 -4.64
C THR A 219 9.30 0.49 -3.67
N MET A 220 8.84 1.12 -2.59
CA MET A 220 7.94 0.48 -1.63
C MET A 220 6.55 0.21 -2.22
N GLU A 221 6.01 1.14 -3.01
CA GLU A 221 4.74 0.95 -3.74
C GLU A 221 4.84 -0.24 -4.71
N ASP A 222 5.95 -0.37 -5.42
CA ASP A 222 6.16 -1.48 -6.35
C ASP A 222 6.33 -2.82 -5.61
N ASN A 223 6.99 -2.81 -4.45
CA ASN A 223 7.06 -3.99 -3.57
C ASN A 223 5.66 -4.42 -3.07
N VAL A 224 4.83 -3.47 -2.63
CA VAL A 224 3.45 -3.75 -2.20
C VAL A 224 2.65 -4.36 -3.35
N LYS A 225 2.69 -3.77 -4.56
CA LYS A 225 2.01 -4.33 -5.74
C LYS A 225 2.47 -5.75 -6.08
N ALA A 226 3.75 -6.05 -5.94
CA ALA A 226 4.28 -7.39 -6.18
C ALA A 226 3.73 -8.41 -5.16
N ILE A 227 3.59 -8.01 -3.89
CA ILE A 227 3.00 -8.86 -2.85
C ILE A 227 1.49 -9.02 -3.07
N GLU A 228 0.77 -7.96 -3.45
CA GLU A 228 -0.65 -8.01 -3.82
C GLU A 228 -0.89 -8.98 -5.00
N ALA A 229 -0.05 -8.91 -6.04
CA ALA A 229 -0.14 -9.83 -7.17
C ALA A 229 0.03 -11.30 -6.72
N ARG A 230 1.01 -11.57 -5.85
CA ARG A 230 1.21 -12.90 -5.25
C ARG A 230 0.01 -13.33 -4.39
N ALA A 231 -0.60 -12.41 -3.66
CA ALA A 231 -1.79 -12.71 -2.86
C ALA A 231 -2.97 -13.14 -3.76
N LEU A 232 -3.18 -12.46 -4.90
CA LEU A 232 -4.21 -12.84 -5.89
C LEU A 232 -3.94 -14.20 -6.52
N GLU A 233 -2.68 -14.56 -6.76
CA GLU A 233 -2.31 -15.89 -7.26
C GLU A 233 -2.67 -16.99 -6.24
N ILE A 234 -2.37 -16.77 -4.96
CA ILE A 234 -2.72 -17.69 -3.86
C ILE A 234 -4.24 -17.81 -3.72
N GLU A 235 -4.96 -16.68 -3.78
CA GLU A 235 -6.43 -16.68 -3.74
C GLU A 235 -7.02 -17.48 -4.91
N SER A 236 -6.54 -17.26 -6.13
CA SER A 236 -6.97 -18.01 -7.32
C SER A 236 -6.68 -19.51 -7.20
N LEU A 237 -5.55 -19.88 -6.60
CA LEU A 237 -5.22 -21.27 -6.31
C LEU A 237 -6.21 -21.87 -5.31
N LEU A 238 -6.49 -21.18 -4.20
CA LEU A 238 -7.48 -21.61 -3.19
C LEU A 238 -8.87 -21.77 -3.79
N GLN A 239 -9.34 -20.80 -4.57
CA GLN A 239 -10.65 -20.84 -5.24
C GLN A 239 -10.75 -22.04 -6.20
N ARG A 240 -9.70 -22.31 -6.98
CA ARG A 240 -9.65 -23.48 -7.87
C ARG A 240 -9.69 -24.79 -7.10
N THR A 241 -8.99 -24.90 -5.98
CA THR A 241 -8.98 -26.10 -5.12
C THR A 241 -10.35 -26.36 -4.50
N VAL A 242 -10.97 -25.33 -3.91
CA VAL A 242 -12.32 -25.43 -3.31
C VAL A 242 -13.38 -25.73 -4.39
N GLY A 243 -13.27 -25.10 -5.55
CA GLY A 243 -14.15 -25.35 -6.70
C GLY A 243 -13.99 -26.76 -7.28
N ALA A 244 -12.77 -27.31 -7.32
CA ALA A 244 -12.52 -28.67 -7.77
C ALA A 244 -13.05 -29.71 -6.78
N LYS A 245 -12.85 -29.49 -5.47
CA LYS A 245 -13.33 -30.40 -4.42
C LYS A 245 -14.85 -30.49 -4.37
N SER A 246 -15.54 -29.34 -4.40
CA SER A 246 -17.01 -29.30 -4.43
C SER A 246 -17.62 -30.04 -5.63
N ARG A 247 -16.95 -30.00 -6.80
CA ARG A 247 -17.37 -30.79 -7.98
C ARG A 247 -17.11 -32.28 -7.84
N GLN A 248 -16.01 -32.70 -7.21
CA GLN A 248 -15.75 -34.12 -6.94
C GLN A 248 -16.78 -34.72 -5.98
N ASP A 249 -17.11 -34.00 -4.90
CA ASP A 249 -18.11 -34.45 -3.94
C ASP A 249 -19.51 -34.51 -4.57
N ALA A 250 -19.87 -33.53 -5.42
CA ALA A 250 -21.12 -33.53 -6.16
C ALA A 250 -21.20 -34.69 -7.19
N GLY A 251 -20.11 -34.98 -7.92
CA GLY A 251 -20.07 -36.08 -8.88
C GLY A 251 -20.19 -37.47 -8.24
N MET A 252 -19.64 -37.65 -7.03
CA MET A 252 -19.83 -38.88 -6.25
C MET A 252 -21.25 -38.99 -5.70
N ALA A 253 -21.85 -37.88 -5.25
CA ALA A 253 -23.24 -37.85 -4.84
C ALA A 253 -24.20 -38.11 -6.02
N GLU A 254 -23.88 -37.65 -7.23
CA GLU A 254 -24.67 -37.88 -8.45
C GLU A 254 -24.54 -39.32 -8.97
N LEU A 255 -23.39 -39.97 -8.78
CA LEU A 255 -23.22 -41.41 -9.04
C LEU A 255 -23.85 -42.29 -7.95
N SER A 256 -23.88 -41.86 -6.69
CA SER A 256 -24.65 -42.54 -5.63
C SER A 256 -26.15 -42.26 -5.68
N LEU A 257 -26.57 -41.18 -6.34
CA LEU A 257 -27.94 -40.89 -6.73
C LEU A 257 -28.24 -41.33 -8.17
N ALA A 258 -27.43 -42.23 -8.73
CA ALA A 258 -27.94 -43.24 -9.65
C ALA A 258 -28.96 -44.09 -8.88
N ARG A 259 -30.12 -43.46 -8.68
CA ARG A 259 -31.45 -43.96 -8.45
C ARG A 259 -31.43 -45.44 -8.78
N ASP A 260 -31.61 -46.29 -7.77
CA ASP A 260 -31.90 -47.71 -7.94
C ASP A 260 -32.68 -47.85 -9.24
N ASP A 261 -32.15 -48.64 -10.19
CA ASP A 261 -32.75 -48.82 -11.52
C ASP A 261 -34.27 -48.89 -11.34
N PRO A 262 -35.07 -48.04 -12.01
CA PRO A 262 -36.52 -48.02 -11.80
C PRO A 262 -37.15 -49.42 -11.97
N LEU A 263 -36.48 -50.36 -12.64
CA LEU A 263 -36.83 -51.79 -12.59
C LEU A 263 -36.55 -52.45 -11.24
N LEU A 264 -35.35 -52.31 -10.66
CA LEU A 264 -35.02 -52.85 -9.33
C LEU A 264 -35.93 -52.28 -8.23
N GLN A 265 -36.30 -51.01 -8.34
CA GLN A 265 -37.25 -50.39 -7.42
C GLN A 265 -38.64 -51.02 -7.53
N LYS A 266 -39.11 -51.31 -8.76
CA LYS A 266 -40.36 -52.05 -8.98
C LYS A 266 -40.31 -53.51 -8.51
N PHE A 267 -39.18 -54.19 -8.62
CA PHE A 267 -39.04 -55.57 -8.12
C PHE A 267 -39.09 -55.61 -6.58
N LYS A 268 -38.43 -54.66 -5.92
CA LYS A 268 -38.56 -54.46 -4.46
C LYS A 268 -39.98 -54.13 -4.04
N ASP A 269 -40.67 -53.23 -4.76
CA ASP A 269 -42.07 -52.87 -4.46
C ASP A 269 -43.04 -54.04 -4.67
N LEU A 270 -42.66 -55.03 -5.49
CA LEU A 270 -43.42 -56.27 -5.71
C LEU A 270 -43.10 -57.37 -4.68
N GLY A 271 -42.17 -57.14 -3.75
CA GLY A 271 -41.77 -58.12 -2.73
C GLY A 271 -41.05 -59.35 -3.31
N ILE A 272 -40.40 -59.18 -4.46
CA ILE A 272 -39.59 -60.23 -5.09
C ILE A 272 -38.14 -59.92 -4.73
N ASP A 273 -37.65 -60.59 -3.68
CA ASP A 273 -36.23 -60.62 -3.29
C ASP A 273 -35.43 -61.60 -4.17
#